data_AF-A0A3S5DFW4-F1
#
_entry.id   AF-A0A3S5DFW4-F1
#
_cell.length_a   1.000
_cell.length_b   1.000
_cell.length_c   1.000
_cell.angle_alpha   90.00
_cell.angle_beta   90.00
_cell.angle_gamma   90.00
#
_symmetry.space_group_name_H-M   'P 1'
#
loop_
_entity.id
_entity.type
_entity.pdbx_description
1 polymer ?
#
loop_
_entity_poly.entity_id
_entity_poly.type
_entity_poly.pdbx_seq_one_letter_code
_entity_poly.pdbx_strand_id
1 'polypeptide(L)'
;MNNLTLSSFSKSGVPSDARLYIAKENTNKAYVAPEKFSSKVLTWLGKMPLFKNTEVVQKHTENTRIQDQKTLQVFIQALTEKYGETAVNDALLMSRINMNKPLTQRLAEQITECVKAADEGFINLIKNKDNVGIMNSALVIKGGETKVTEQNGDVGAEMKQHLLDIALNGLKSAIPQLEQMDGNKLRENFQEMASGSGTLRSLMTNLRNLNKIPEAKQLNDYAVTLTNIQVGVARFSQWGTSGGEVEKWIGKASSQELTQAAKKIQAITNELKNVTTELENIKAGAPMPQMLSGPTLGLARFAVSSIPINQQTQVKLNDGTPVPVNTLTFAGKPVALASSYPKSTPAALEAHMKTLLEKECSCLVVLTPEEQIQASQLPAYFRGMHTFGEVHTSSQKVNSGNQEGTIDRYNMQLSWGEKQYTLPVLHVKNWSDHQPLPSAAQLEYLADSVKNIANQNGAPGRSTSDNHLPMIHCLGGVGRTGTMAAALVLKDNPHSNLEQVRSDFRDSRNNRMLEDASQFVQLKAMQAQLLTNTAI
;
A
#
# COMPACT_ATOMS: atom_id res chain seq x y z
N MET A 1 28.10 -42.59 7.88
CA MET A 1 26.94 -41.74 8.20
C MET A 1 25.71 -42.64 8.16
N ASN A 2 24.80 -42.51 9.12
CA ASN A 2 23.66 -43.40 9.31
C ASN A 2 22.58 -43.11 8.26
N ASN A 3 22.43 -43.95 7.24
CA ASN A 3 21.45 -43.77 6.17
C ASN A 3 20.05 -44.19 6.63
N LEU A 4 19.27 -43.23 7.14
CA LEU A 4 17.84 -43.39 7.41
C LEU A 4 17.06 -43.26 6.10
N THR A 5 16.36 -44.30 5.68
CA THR A 5 15.54 -44.29 4.46
C THR A 5 14.10 -43.86 4.78
N LEU A 6 13.33 -43.42 3.77
CA LEU A 6 11.94 -42.98 3.98
C LEU A 6 11.04 -44.03 4.67
N SER A 7 11.31 -45.32 4.46
CA SER A 7 10.61 -46.42 5.14
C SER A 7 10.79 -46.40 6.66
N SER A 8 11.82 -45.74 7.18
CA SER A 8 12.03 -45.55 8.61
C SER A 8 10.98 -44.65 9.27
N PHE A 9 10.22 -43.88 8.47
CA PHE A 9 9.20 -42.92 8.91
C PHE A 9 7.75 -43.37 8.66
N SER A 10 7.55 -44.51 7.99
CA SER A 10 6.23 -45.12 7.78
C SER A 10 6.08 -46.40 8.62
N LYS A 11 5.19 -46.41 9.62
CA LYS A 11 4.94 -47.60 10.46
C LYS A 11 3.49 -48.06 10.34
N SER A 12 3.30 -49.34 10.03
CA SER A 12 1.99 -49.99 10.03
C SER A 12 1.46 -50.13 11.47
N GLY A 13 0.22 -49.71 11.72
CA GLY A 13 -0.45 -49.87 13.03
C GLY A 13 -0.21 -48.76 14.05
N VAL A 14 0.35 -47.61 13.63
CA VAL A 14 0.56 -46.43 14.48
C VAL A 14 -0.54 -45.38 14.21
N PRO A 15 -1.07 -44.68 15.23
CA PRO A 15 -2.02 -43.59 15.02
C PRO A 15 -1.44 -42.46 14.15
N SER A 16 -2.23 -41.95 13.20
CA SER A 16 -1.81 -40.94 12.21
C SER A 16 -1.27 -39.63 12.82
N ASP A 17 -1.76 -39.28 14.03
CA ASP A 17 -1.34 -38.08 14.76
C ASP A 17 -0.17 -38.34 15.74
N ALA A 18 0.41 -39.55 15.74
CA ALA A 18 1.51 -39.86 16.63
C ALA A 18 2.79 -39.13 16.20
N ARG A 19 3.42 -38.44 17.14
CA ARG A 19 4.69 -37.74 16.94
C ARG A 19 5.82 -38.73 16.71
N LEU A 20 6.58 -38.54 15.64
CA LEU A 20 7.78 -39.30 15.30
C LEU A 20 9.03 -38.61 15.85
N TYR A 21 9.98 -39.37 16.36
CA TYR A 21 11.27 -38.85 16.82
C TYR A 21 12.43 -39.81 16.55
N ILE A 22 13.64 -39.27 16.44
CA ILE A 22 14.88 -40.05 16.40
C ILE A 22 15.51 -40.02 17.80
N ALA A 23 15.82 -41.19 18.37
CA ALA A 23 16.47 -41.30 19.68
C ALA A 23 17.90 -40.75 19.62
N LYS A 24 18.37 -40.18 20.74
CA LYS A 24 19.73 -39.56 20.84
C LYS A 24 20.87 -40.55 20.53
N GLU A 25 20.61 -41.85 20.61
CA GLU A 25 21.60 -42.92 20.51
C GLU A 25 21.93 -43.38 19.07
N ASN A 26 21.70 -42.54 18.04
CA ASN A 26 22.10 -42.83 16.65
C ASN A 26 21.61 -44.19 16.11
N THR A 27 20.41 -44.61 16.52
CA THR A 27 19.77 -45.83 16.00
C THR A 27 19.11 -45.54 14.65
N ASN A 28 19.30 -46.42 13.66
CA ASN A 28 18.76 -46.36 12.28
C ASN A 28 17.22 -46.50 12.17
N LYS A 29 16.45 -46.06 13.17
CA LYS A 29 14.99 -46.19 13.23
C LYS A 29 14.35 -44.94 13.84
N ALA A 30 13.24 -44.47 13.25
CA ALA A 30 12.37 -43.51 13.93
C ALA A 30 11.45 -44.24 14.93
N TYR A 31 11.14 -43.60 16.05
CA TYR A 31 10.28 -44.12 17.12
C TYR A 31 9.01 -43.28 17.25
N VAL A 32 7.97 -43.88 17.85
CA VAL A 32 6.73 -43.18 18.19
C VAL A 32 6.88 -42.63 19.61
N ALA A 33 6.64 -41.34 19.80
CA ALA A 33 6.70 -40.72 21.12
C ALA A 33 5.64 -41.36 22.03
N PRO A 34 6.02 -41.94 23.19
CA PRO A 34 5.05 -42.40 24.17
C PRO A 34 4.46 -41.18 24.87
N GLU A 35 3.48 -40.52 24.26
CA GLU A 35 2.78 -39.40 24.89
C GLU A 35 1.85 -39.94 26.00
N LYS A 36 2.41 -40.23 27.17
CA LYS A 36 1.63 -40.40 28.40
C LYS A 36 0.95 -39.08 28.74
N PHE A 37 -0.27 -39.16 29.29
CA PHE A 37 -1.15 -38.04 29.68
C PHE A 37 -0.42 -36.89 30.41
N SER A 38 0.61 -37.21 31.20
CA SER A 38 1.48 -36.25 31.90
C SER A 38 2.20 -35.26 30.98
N SER A 39 2.57 -35.66 29.77
CA SER A 39 3.34 -34.85 28.80
C SER A 39 2.48 -33.76 28.13
N LYS A 40 1.20 -34.08 27.88
CA LYS A 40 0.20 -33.12 27.36
C LYS A 40 -0.16 -32.07 28.41
N VAL A 41 -0.25 -32.49 29.68
CA VAL A 41 -0.49 -31.60 30.82
C VAL A 41 0.70 -30.64 31.03
N LEU A 42 1.94 -31.11 30.92
CA LEU A 42 3.13 -30.26 31.04
C LEU A 42 3.24 -29.21 29.91
N THR A 43 2.90 -29.59 28.68
CA THR A 43 2.89 -28.68 27.52
C THR A 43 1.80 -27.61 27.63
N TRP A 44 0.67 -27.95 28.26
CA TRP A 44 -0.42 -27.02 28.56
C TRP A 44 -0.07 -26.07 29.71
N LEU A 45 0.53 -26.59 30.79
CA LEU A 45 0.97 -25.80 31.95
C LEU A 45 2.08 -24.79 31.59
N GLY A 46 2.95 -25.09 30.63
CA GLY A 46 3.99 -24.17 30.14
C GLY A 46 3.47 -22.94 29.39
N LYS A 47 2.17 -22.91 29.02
CA LYS A 47 1.52 -21.76 28.38
C LYS A 47 0.82 -20.82 29.37
N MET A 48 0.83 -21.14 30.66
CA MET A 48 0.20 -20.34 31.72
C MET A 48 1.26 -19.53 32.49
N PRO A 49 1.12 -18.19 32.61
CA PRO A 49 2.15 -17.32 33.22
C PRO A 49 2.38 -17.48 34.74
N LEU A 50 1.70 -18.40 35.41
CA LEU A 50 1.54 -18.39 36.88
C LEU A 50 2.35 -19.43 37.67
N PHE A 51 3.17 -20.28 37.03
CA PHE A 51 3.90 -21.34 37.76
C PHE A 51 5.40 -21.04 37.94
N LYS A 52 5.83 -20.96 39.21
CA LYS A 52 7.19 -20.60 39.68
C LYS A 52 8.28 -21.67 39.49
N ASN A 53 8.15 -22.57 38.50
CA ASN A 53 9.22 -23.50 38.15
C ASN A 53 9.30 -23.68 36.62
N THR A 54 9.51 -22.55 35.94
CA THR A 54 9.52 -22.42 34.48
C THR A 54 10.74 -23.05 33.82
N GLU A 55 11.88 -23.21 34.51
CA GLU A 55 13.12 -23.66 33.89
C GLU A 55 13.08 -25.12 33.42
N VAL A 56 12.51 -26.04 34.21
CA VAL A 56 12.43 -27.47 33.85
C VAL A 56 11.44 -27.68 32.70
N VAL A 57 10.32 -26.95 32.71
CA VAL A 57 9.31 -27.00 31.65
C VAL A 57 9.85 -26.36 30.37
N GLN A 58 10.49 -25.19 30.45
CA GLN A 58 11.13 -24.54 29.30
C GLN A 58 12.25 -25.41 28.71
N LYS A 59 13.10 -26.01 29.55
CA LYS A 59 14.16 -26.93 29.11
C LYS A 59 13.59 -28.19 28.46
N HIS A 60 12.47 -28.71 28.94
CA HIS A 60 11.78 -29.84 28.30
C HIS A 60 11.15 -29.47 26.95
N THR A 61 10.48 -28.31 26.87
CA THR A 61 9.90 -27.77 25.63
C THR A 61 10.99 -27.49 24.60
N GLU A 62 12.11 -26.92 25.01
CA GLU A 62 13.24 -26.59 24.12
C GLU A 62 13.95 -27.86 23.63
N ASN A 63 14.21 -28.83 24.50
CA ASN A 63 14.76 -30.13 24.09
C ASN A 63 13.84 -30.86 23.11
N THR A 64 12.53 -30.77 23.31
CA THR A 64 11.51 -31.35 22.42
C THR A 64 11.53 -30.66 21.05
N ARG A 65 11.60 -29.32 21.02
CA ARG A 65 11.69 -28.51 19.80
C ARG A 65 12.95 -28.83 18.99
N ILE A 66 14.11 -28.91 19.66
CA ILE A 66 15.40 -29.25 19.01
C ILE A 66 15.33 -30.66 18.40
N GLN A 67 14.71 -31.62 19.10
CA GLN A 67 14.55 -32.98 18.60
C GLN A 67 13.60 -33.06 17.39
N ASP A 68 12.53 -32.27 17.38
CA ASP A 68 11.59 -32.19 16.26
C ASP A 68 12.26 -31.59 15.02
N GLN A 69 13.02 -30.51 15.18
CA GLN A 69 13.78 -29.91 14.08
C GLN A 69 14.81 -30.87 13.50
N LYS A 70 15.55 -31.57 14.36
CA LYS A 70 16.53 -32.58 13.91
C LYS A 70 15.85 -33.74 13.17
N THR A 71 14.70 -34.19 13.65
CA THR A 71 13.95 -35.28 13.01
C THR A 71 13.41 -34.87 11.64
N LEU A 72 12.89 -33.63 11.53
CA LEU A 72 12.41 -33.06 10.28
C LEU A 72 13.54 -32.87 9.25
N GLN A 73 14.69 -32.39 9.69
CA GLN A 73 15.86 -32.20 8.82
C GLN A 73 16.35 -33.53 8.24
N VAL A 74 16.42 -34.58 9.06
CA VAL A 74 16.81 -35.93 8.61
C VAL A 74 15.76 -36.52 7.66
N PHE A 75 14.48 -36.26 7.89
CA PHE A 75 13.40 -36.67 6.99
C PHE A 75 13.47 -35.97 5.63
N ILE A 76 13.72 -34.65 5.60
CA ILE A 76 13.93 -33.90 4.36
C ILE A 76 15.15 -34.42 3.62
N GLN A 77 16.26 -34.66 4.32
CA GLN A 77 17.47 -35.19 3.71
C GLN A 77 17.22 -36.56 3.05
N ALA A 78 16.46 -37.45 3.70
CA ALA A 78 16.06 -38.72 3.12
C ALA A 78 15.11 -38.59 1.91
N LEU A 79 14.28 -37.53 1.86
CA LEU A 79 13.46 -37.20 0.68
C LEU A 79 14.34 -36.68 -0.46
N THR A 80 15.27 -35.78 -0.16
CA THR A 80 16.20 -35.18 -1.12
C THR A 80 17.11 -36.25 -1.75
N GLU A 81 17.60 -37.20 -0.96
CA GLU A 81 18.39 -38.33 -1.45
C GLU A 81 17.60 -39.24 -2.41
N LYS A 82 16.28 -39.31 -2.27
CA LYS A 82 15.42 -40.20 -3.08
C LYS A 82 14.81 -39.52 -4.32
N TYR A 83 14.35 -38.29 -4.19
CA TYR A 83 13.58 -37.57 -5.21
C TYR A 83 14.33 -36.36 -5.79
N GLY A 84 15.55 -36.09 -5.32
CA GLY A 84 16.32 -34.92 -5.73
C GLY A 84 15.91 -33.65 -4.99
N GLU A 85 16.84 -32.70 -4.92
CA GLU A 85 16.68 -31.46 -4.14
C GLU A 85 15.59 -30.55 -4.72
N THR A 86 15.47 -30.48 -6.05
CA THR A 86 14.49 -29.65 -6.74
C THR A 86 13.05 -30.05 -6.44
N ALA A 87 12.71 -31.35 -6.59
CA ALA A 87 11.35 -31.83 -6.34
C ALA A 87 10.93 -31.68 -4.87
N VAL A 88 11.89 -31.83 -3.95
CA VAL A 88 11.64 -31.65 -2.52
C VAL A 88 11.41 -30.18 -2.16
N ASN A 89 12.21 -29.26 -2.70
CA ASN A 89 12.04 -27.83 -2.48
C ASN A 89 10.73 -27.31 -3.07
N ASP A 90 10.36 -27.74 -4.28
CA ASP A 90 9.10 -27.37 -4.92
C ASP A 90 7.89 -27.89 -4.12
N ALA A 91 7.94 -29.13 -3.64
CA ALA A 91 6.88 -29.70 -2.81
C ALA A 91 6.76 -29.00 -1.45
N LEU A 92 7.88 -28.60 -0.83
CA LEU A 92 7.88 -27.84 0.43
C LEU A 92 7.35 -26.41 0.23
N LEU A 93 7.57 -25.80 -0.93
CA LEU A 93 7.04 -24.47 -1.27
C LEU A 93 5.53 -24.50 -1.57
N MET A 94 5.05 -25.56 -2.23
CA MET A 94 3.66 -25.70 -2.67
C MET A 94 2.75 -26.25 -1.56
N SER A 95 3.27 -27.16 -0.74
CA SER A 95 2.52 -27.70 0.38
C SER A 95 2.52 -26.67 1.50
N ARG A 96 1.34 -26.18 1.91
CA ARG A 96 1.17 -25.21 3.03
C ARG A 96 1.47 -25.85 4.40
N ILE A 97 2.52 -26.66 4.47
CA ILE A 97 2.90 -27.51 5.59
C ILE A 97 3.65 -26.67 6.61
N ASN A 98 3.12 -26.62 7.83
CA ASN A 98 3.72 -25.85 8.90
C ASN A 98 4.91 -26.62 9.49
N MET A 99 6.12 -26.24 9.08
CA MET A 99 7.40 -26.81 9.52
C MET A 99 7.72 -26.56 11.00
N ASN A 100 6.93 -25.71 11.69
CA ASN A 100 7.05 -25.47 13.12
C ASN A 100 6.25 -26.47 13.96
N LYS A 101 5.56 -27.44 13.32
CA LYS A 101 4.86 -28.53 14.00
C LYS A 101 5.72 -29.81 14.04
N PRO A 102 5.54 -30.67 15.07
CA PRO A 102 6.23 -31.95 15.13
C PRO A 102 5.89 -32.82 13.91
N LEU A 103 6.88 -33.58 13.43
CA LEU A 103 6.68 -34.54 12.33
C LEU A 103 5.79 -35.69 12.83
N THR A 104 4.54 -35.71 12.38
CA THR A 104 3.63 -36.85 12.59
C THR A 104 3.65 -37.76 11.37
N GLN A 105 3.14 -38.99 11.51
CA GLN A 105 3.00 -39.91 10.39
C GLN A 105 2.18 -39.30 9.25
N ARG A 106 1.05 -38.66 9.57
CA ARG A 106 0.23 -37.94 8.59
C ARG A 106 1.03 -36.85 7.85
N LEU A 107 1.86 -36.11 8.56
CA LEU A 107 2.67 -35.04 7.96
C LEU A 107 3.75 -35.62 7.03
N ALA A 108 4.41 -36.70 7.44
CA ALA A 108 5.41 -37.39 6.64
C ALA A 108 4.80 -37.97 5.35
N GLU A 109 3.61 -38.56 5.44
CA GLU A 109 2.86 -39.08 4.28
C GLU A 109 2.48 -37.95 3.32
N GLN A 110 1.92 -36.84 3.84
CA GLN A 110 1.55 -35.66 3.04
C GLN A 110 2.73 -35.05 2.30
N ILE A 111 3.88 -34.85 2.97
CA ILE A 111 5.08 -34.33 2.34
C ILE A 111 5.55 -35.30 1.24
N THR A 112 5.58 -36.60 1.53
CA THR A 112 6.02 -37.62 0.57
C THR A 112 5.15 -37.68 -0.67
N GLU A 113 3.83 -37.56 -0.52
CA GLU A 113 2.87 -37.51 -1.64
C GLU A 113 3.03 -36.24 -2.48
N CYS A 114 3.21 -35.08 -1.85
CA CYS A 114 3.48 -33.83 -2.55
C CYS A 114 4.79 -33.89 -3.35
N VAL A 115 5.85 -34.48 -2.78
CA VAL A 115 7.14 -34.66 -3.46
C VAL A 115 7.01 -35.60 -4.66
N LYS A 116 6.29 -36.71 -4.52
CA LYS A 116 6.02 -37.62 -5.65
C LYS A 116 5.24 -36.93 -6.77
N ALA A 117 4.22 -36.14 -6.43
CA ALA A 117 3.44 -35.41 -7.42
C ALA A 117 4.26 -34.33 -8.15
N ALA A 118 5.19 -33.67 -7.44
CA ALA A 118 6.12 -32.72 -8.04
C ALA A 118 7.11 -33.41 -8.99
N ASP A 119 7.66 -34.55 -8.58
CA ASP A 119 8.57 -35.37 -9.39
C ASP A 119 7.88 -35.92 -10.67
N GLU A 120 6.65 -36.44 -10.54
CA GLU A 120 5.84 -36.90 -11.68
C GLU A 120 5.44 -35.75 -12.63
N GLY A 121 5.11 -34.58 -12.08
CA GLY A 121 4.82 -33.37 -12.85
C GLY A 121 6.02 -32.90 -13.69
N PHE A 122 7.23 -33.01 -13.12
CA PHE A 122 8.48 -32.70 -13.80
C PHE A 122 8.78 -33.70 -14.93
N ILE A 123 8.58 -35.01 -14.69
CA ILE A 123 8.75 -36.05 -15.72
C ILE A 123 7.78 -35.88 -16.91
N ASN A 124 6.53 -35.49 -16.65
CA ASN A 124 5.56 -35.22 -17.72
C ASN A 124 5.89 -33.96 -18.52
N LEU A 125 6.52 -32.97 -17.90
CA LEU A 125 7.03 -31.77 -18.56
C LEU A 125 8.21 -32.07 -19.48
N ILE A 126 9.02 -33.09 -19.15
CA ILE A 126 10.09 -33.61 -20.01
C ILE A 126 9.49 -34.35 -21.22
N LYS A 127 8.47 -35.21 -21.02
CA LYS A 127 7.84 -35.98 -22.12
C LYS A 127 7.03 -35.13 -23.11
N ASN A 128 6.42 -34.03 -22.66
CA ASN A 128 5.66 -33.13 -23.55
C ASN A 128 6.56 -32.18 -24.38
N LYS A 129 7.87 -32.16 -24.14
CA LYS A 129 8.84 -31.30 -24.85
C LYS A 129 9.48 -31.96 -26.08
N ASP A 130 9.14 -33.20 -26.42
CA ASP A 130 9.75 -33.93 -27.54
C ASP A 130 9.34 -33.46 -28.97
N ASN A 131 8.51 -32.40 -29.12
CA ASN A 131 7.97 -32.02 -30.44
C ASN A 131 8.26 -30.61 -30.97
N VAL A 132 9.15 -29.81 -30.36
CA VAL A 132 9.66 -28.58 -31.00
C VAL A 132 11.16 -28.38 -30.68
N GLY A 133 11.99 -28.65 -31.70
CA GLY A 133 13.35 -28.16 -31.95
C GLY A 133 14.26 -27.78 -30.77
N ILE A 134 15.15 -28.69 -30.38
CA ILE A 134 16.22 -28.49 -29.40
C ILE A 134 17.54 -28.06 -30.08
N MET A 135 18.11 -26.95 -29.62
CA MET A 135 19.53 -26.83 -29.24
C MET A 135 19.52 -26.41 -27.77
N ASN A 136 20.23 -26.94 -26.77
CA ASN A 136 21.03 -28.13 -26.46
C ASN A 136 20.77 -28.28 -24.94
N SER A 137 20.68 -29.44 -24.30
CA SER A 137 21.73 -30.44 -24.21
C SER A 137 21.10 -31.72 -23.65
N ALA A 138 21.11 -32.78 -24.45
CA ALA A 138 20.81 -34.13 -24.00
C ALA A 138 22.00 -34.65 -23.17
N LEU A 139 21.70 -35.19 -21.98
CA LEU A 139 22.62 -36.10 -21.29
C LEU A 139 22.57 -37.45 -22.01
N VAL A 140 23.49 -37.63 -22.96
CA VAL A 140 23.91 -38.94 -23.44
C VAL A 140 24.76 -39.56 -22.33
N ILE A 141 24.27 -40.65 -21.74
CA ILE A 141 25.06 -41.49 -20.85
C ILE A 141 26.01 -42.32 -21.72
N LYS A 142 27.28 -41.92 -21.79
CA LYS A 142 28.39 -42.82 -22.08
C LYS A 142 29.43 -42.67 -20.98
N GLY A 143 29.80 -43.80 -20.39
CA GLY A 143 30.56 -43.88 -19.16
C GLY A 143 31.94 -43.21 -19.22
N GLY A 144 32.42 -42.88 -18.02
CA GLY A 144 33.80 -42.47 -17.77
C GLY A 144 33.97 -40.96 -17.60
N GLU A 145 34.30 -40.56 -16.38
CA GLU A 145 34.85 -39.27 -15.94
C GLU A 145 33.92 -38.06 -15.85
N THR A 146 33.47 -37.82 -14.61
CA THR A 146 32.85 -36.58 -14.14
C THR A 146 33.89 -35.44 -14.12
N LYS A 147 33.74 -34.47 -15.02
CA LYS A 147 34.14 -33.08 -14.76
C LYS A 147 32.89 -32.23 -14.58
N VAL A 148 32.70 -31.75 -13.36
CA VAL A 148 31.68 -30.75 -13.02
C VAL A 148 32.20 -29.40 -13.49
N THR A 149 31.54 -28.80 -14.47
CA THR A 149 31.58 -27.35 -14.68
C THR A 149 30.31 -26.77 -14.06
N GLU A 150 30.47 -26.11 -12.91
CA GLU A 150 29.45 -25.24 -12.34
C GLU A 150 29.12 -24.14 -13.35
N GLN A 151 27.91 -24.15 -13.90
CA GLN A 151 27.28 -22.93 -14.40
C GLN A 151 26.36 -22.42 -13.30
N ASN A 152 26.85 -21.40 -12.59
CA ASN A 152 26.07 -20.58 -11.67
C ASN A 152 25.02 -19.78 -12.45
N GLY A 153 23.85 -20.38 -12.70
CA GLY A 153 22.64 -19.64 -13.04
C GLY A 153 22.08 -18.99 -11.77
N ASP A 154 21.77 -17.70 -11.82
CA ASP A 154 21.27 -16.92 -10.68
C ASP A 154 19.84 -17.36 -10.30
N VAL A 155 19.75 -18.37 -9.42
CA VAL A 155 18.50 -18.92 -8.85
C VAL A 155 17.59 -17.82 -8.28
N GLY A 156 18.17 -16.69 -7.85
CA GLY A 156 17.41 -15.52 -7.37
C GLY A 156 16.63 -14.80 -8.47
N ALA A 157 17.21 -14.67 -9.68
CA ALA A 157 16.58 -14.00 -10.81
C ALA A 157 15.40 -14.82 -11.38
N GLU A 158 15.55 -16.14 -11.47
CA GLU A 158 14.49 -17.03 -11.94
C GLU A 158 13.30 -17.07 -10.98
N MET A 159 13.56 -17.16 -9.67
CA MET A 159 12.51 -17.11 -8.64
C MET A 159 11.77 -15.77 -8.63
N LYS A 160 12.49 -14.66 -8.82
CA LYS A 160 11.89 -13.32 -8.95
C LYS A 160 10.95 -13.23 -10.14
N GLN A 161 11.40 -13.66 -11.31
CA GLN A 161 10.59 -13.63 -12.53
C GLN A 161 9.32 -14.48 -12.36
N HIS A 162 9.46 -15.66 -11.73
CA HIS A 162 8.34 -16.52 -11.43
C HIS A 162 7.31 -15.87 -10.49
N LEU A 163 7.75 -15.18 -9.43
CA LEU A 163 6.86 -14.45 -8.51
C LEU A 163 6.13 -13.29 -9.19
N LEU A 164 6.80 -12.56 -10.10
CA LEU A 164 6.17 -11.50 -10.90
C LEU A 164 5.13 -12.07 -11.85
N ASP A 165 5.43 -13.19 -12.51
CA ASP A 165 4.48 -13.86 -13.41
C ASP A 165 3.25 -14.40 -12.67
N ILE A 166 3.43 -14.96 -11.48
CA ILE A 166 2.32 -15.37 -10.60
C ILE A 166 1.46 -14.15 -10.24
N ALA A 167 2.09 -13.05 -9.82
CA ALA A 167 1.37 -11.83 -9.44
C ALA A 167 0.57 -11.27 -10.62
N LEU A 168 1.19 -11.18 -11.81
CA LEU A 168 0.58 -10.66 -13.02
C LEU A 168 -0.61 -11.52 -13.48
N ASN A 169 -0.42 -12.82 -13.61
CA ASN A 169 -1.48 -13.74 -14.04
C ASN A 169 -2.63 -13.77 -13.04
N GLY A 170 -2.29 -13.70 -11.76
CA GLY A 170 -3.23 -13.57 -10.67
C GLY A 170 -4.12 -12.33 -10.76
N LEU A 171 -3.52 -11.17 -11.03
CA LEU A 171 -4.24 -9.91 -11.22
C LEU A 171 -5.12 -9.96 -12.48
N LYS A 172 -4.60 -10.46 -13.60
CA LYS A 172 -5.36 -10.62 -14.86
C LYS A 172 -6.59 -11.50 -14.71
N SER A 173 -6.51 -12.53 -13.89
CA SER A 173 -7.64 -13.42 -13.60
C SER A 173 -8.66 -12.76 -12.66
N ALA A 174 -8.20 -12.07 -11.61
CA ALA A 174 -9.07 -11.54 -10.56
C ALA A 174 -9.79 -10.25 -10.96
N ILE A 175 -9.11 -9.33 -11.66
CA ILE A 175 -9.63 -7.99 -11.97
C ILE A 175 -10.99 -8.03 -12.71
N PRO A 176 -11.16 -8.79 -13.81
CA PRO A 176 -12.43 -8.82 -14.54
C PRO A 176 -13.63 -9.31 -13.70
N GLN A 177 -13.38 -10.21 -12.75
CA GLN A 177 -14.41 -10.77 -11.88
C GLN A 177 -14.86 -9.78 -10.81
N LEU A 178 -13.92 -9.00 -10.26
CA LEU A 178 -14.20 -8.01 -9.21
C LEU A 178 -14.74 -6.68 -9.77
N GLU A 179 -14.51 -6.38 -11.05
CA GLU A 179 -15.11 -5.21 -11.72
C GLU A 179 -16.63 -5.28 -11.79
N GLN A 180 -17.18 -6.48 -12.00
CA GLN A 180 -18.62 -6.71 -12.13
C GLN A 180 -19.27 -7.13 -10.81
N MET A 181 -18.60 -6.83 -9.69
CA MET A 181 -19.06 -7.15 -8.35
C MET A 181 -20.23 -6.26 -7.95
N ASP A 182 -21.28 -6.85 -7.38
CA ASP A 182 -22.39 -6.11 -6.78
C ASP A 182 -22.68 -6.62 -5.36
N GLY A 183 -23.55 -5.90 -4.64
CA GLY A 183 -23.85 -6.22 -3.24
C GLY A 183 -24.50 -7.59 -3.04
N ASN A 184 -25.28 -8.08 -4.01
CA ASN A 184 -25.94 -9.39 -3.91
C ASN A 184 -24.92 -10.51 -4.14
N LYS A 185 -24.09 -10.40 -5.17
CA LYS A 185 -22.99 -11.34 -5.44
C LYS A 185 -22.01 -11.43 -4.27
N LEU A 186 -21.71 -10.30 -3.62
CA LEU A 186 -20.91 -10.30 -2.39
C LEU A 186 -21.58 -11.14 -1.32
N ARG A 187 -22.87 -10.96 -1.06
CA ARG A 187 -23.57 -11.72 -0.01
C ARG A 187 -23.60 -13.22 -0.31
N GLU A 188 -23.94 -13.58 -1.54
CA GLU A 188 -24.14 -14.98 -1.94
C GLU A 188 -22.83 -15.75 -2.03
N ASN A 189 -21.76 -15.11 -2.53
CA ASN A 189 -20.54 -15.83 -2.95
C ASN A 189 -19.30 -15.48 -2.12
N PHE A 190 -19.38 -14.62 -1.10
CA PHE A 190 -18.19 -14.17 -0.34
C PHE A 190 -17.35 -15.33 0.21
N GLN A 191 -17.98 -16.35 0.79
CA GLN A 191 -17.27 -17.47 1.41
C GLN A 191 -16.42 -18.22 0.38
N GLU A 192 -16.97 -18.48 -0.81
CA GLU A 192 -16.25 -19.09 -1.92
C GLU A 192 -15.11 -18.19 -2.42
N MET A 193 -15.40 -16.90 -2.61
CA MET A 193 -14.42 -15.91 -3.07
C MET A 193 -13.24 -15.70 -2.11
N ALA A 194 -13.46 -15.85 -0.79
CA ALA A 194 -12.49 -15.58 0.26
C ALA A 194 -11.80 -16.84 0.82
N SER A 195 -12.06 -18.02 0.25
CA SER A 195 -11.48 -19.29 0.66
C SER A 195 -10.80 -20.02 -0.49
N GLY A 196 -10.05 -21.10 -0.21
CA GLY A 196 -9.44 -21.95 -1.25
C GLY A 196 -8.61 -21.19 -2.29
N SER A 197 -9.04 -21.30 -3.55
CA SER A 197 -8.54 -20.61 -4.74
C SER A 197 -9.44 -19.45 -5.19
N GLY A 198 -10.40 -19.04 -4.35
CA GLY A 198 -11.36 -17.98 -4.63
C GLY A 198 -10.70 -16.63 -4.92
N THR A 199 -11.42 -15.80 -5.69
CA THR A 199 -10.89 -14.60 -6.34
C THR A 199 -10.29 -13.57 -5.37
N LEU A 200 -10.97 -13.26 -4.26
CA LEU A 200 -10.49 -12.29 -3.27
C LEU A 200 -9.26 -12.82 -2.53
N ARG A 201 -9.28 -14.10 -2.15
CA ARG A 201 -8.15 -14.73 -1.46
C ARG A 201 -6.91 -14.81 -2.35
N SER A 202 -7.11 -15.23 -3.60
CA SER A 202 -6.06 -15.32 -4.61
C SER A 202 -5.47 -13.94 -4.90
N LEU A 203 -6.31 -12.91 -5.10
CA LEU A 203 -5.85 -11.52 -5.28
C LEU A 203 -4.93 -11.08 -4.13
N MET A 204 -5.35 -11.24 -2.88
CA MET A 204 -4.54 -10.83 -1.72
C MET A 204 -3.23 -11.62 -1.61
N THR A 205 -3.25 -12.91 -2.00
CA THR A 205 -2.04 -13.74 -2.03
C THR A 205 -1.05 -13.24 -3.08
N ASN A 206 -1.56 -12.91 -4.28
CA ASN A 206 -0.75 -12.44 -5.39
C ASN A 206 -0.13 -11.06 -5.11
N LEU A 207 -0.89 -10.13 -4.52
CA LEU A 207 -0.35 -8.83 -4.10
C LEU A 207 0.74 -8.96 -3.03
N ARG A 208 0.63 -9.93 -2.11
CA ARG A 208 1.67 -10.20 -1.09
C ARG A 208 2.98 -10.70 -1.68
N ASN A 209 2.99 -11.27 -2.89
CA ASN A 209 4.22 -11.70 -3.53
C ASN A 209 5.12 -10.51 -3.91
N LEU A 210 4.55 -9.33 -4.17
CA LEU A 210 5.32 -8.11 -4.47
C LEU A 210 6.25 -7.73 -3.30
N ASN A 211 5.80 -7.96 -2.05
CA ASN A 211 6.61 -7.69 -0.85
C ASN A 211 7.83 -8.62 -0.72
N LYS A 212 7.89 -9.73 -1.46
CA LYS A 212 9.05 -10.63 -1.47
C LYS A 212 10.15 -10.17 -2.44
N ILE A 213 9.90 -9.11 -3.21
CA ILE A 213 10.80 -8.60 -4.24
C ILE A 213 11.22 -7.18 -3.81
N PRO A 214 12.40 -7.01 -3.17
CA PRO A 214 12.84 -5.71 -2.65
C PRO A 214 12.83 -4.58 -3.68
N GLU A 215 13.15 -4.87 -4.94
CA GLU A 215 13.20 -3.90 -6.02
C GLU A 215 11.81 -3.42 -6.43
N ALA A 216 10.76 -4.22 -6.20
CA ALA A 216 9.38 -3.88 -6.48
C ALA A 216 8.74 -2.99 -5.38
N LYS A 217 9.55 -2.36 -4.53
CA LYS A 217 9.09 -1.56 -3.39
C LYS A 217 8.02 -0.53 -3.77
N GLN A 218 8.19 0.22 -4.85
CA GLN A 218 7.21 1.24 -5.26
C GLN A 218 5.85 0.62 -5.62
N LEU A 219 5.85 -0.47 -6.38
CA LEU A 219 4.63 -1.23 -6.72
C LEU A 219 3.97 -1.85 -5.49
N ASN A 220 4.78 -2.38 -4.57
CA ASN A 220 4.28 -2.92 -3.32
C ASN A 220 3.66 -1.82 -2.45
N ASP A 221 4.32 -0.67 -2.27
CA ASP A 221 3.79 0.44 -1.47
C ASP A 221 2.46 0.98 -2.06
N TYR A 222 2.33 0.96 -3.39
CA TYR A 222 1.09 1.30 -4.10
C TYR A 222 -0.03 0.30 -3.81
N ALA A 223 0.25 -1.00 -3.96
CA ALA A 223 -0.68 -2.08 -3.65
C ALA A 223 -1.08 -2.11 -2.16
N VAL A 224 -0.14 -1.83 -1.26
CA VAL A 224 -0.37 -1.71 0.19
C VAL A 224 -1.28 -0.52 0.49
N THR A 225 -1.12 0.60 -0.20
CA THR A 225 -2.03 1.75 -0.06
C THR A 225 -3.46 1.35 -0.43
N LEU A 226 -3.65 0.65 -1.56
CA LEU A 226 -4.96 0.20 -2.00
C LEU A 226 -5.59 -0.86 -1.07
N THR A 227 -4.80 -1.83 -0.62
CA THR A 227 -5.29 -2.91 0.25
C THR A 227 -5.59 -2.46 1.68
N ASN A 228 -5.07 -1.31 2.11
CA ASN A 228 -5.38 -0.72 3.41
C ASN A 228 -6.62 0.17 3.44
N ILE A 229 -7.25 0.45 2.29
CA ILE A 229 -8.51 1.21 2.24
C ILE A 229 -9.61 0.44 2.98
N GLN A 230 -10.35 1.12 3.83
CA GLN A 230 -11.49 0.54 4.54
C GLN A 230 -12.68 0.36 3.59
N VAL A 231 -13.20 -0.86 3.58
CA VAL A 231 -14.37 -1.31 2.84
C VAL A 231 -15.31 -1.97 3.84
N GLY A 232 -16.52 -1.40 4.01
CA GLY A 232 -17.41 -1.77 5.11
C GLY A 232 -16.75 -1.49 6.46
N VAL A 233 -16.64 -2.52 7.30
CA VAL A 233 -16.06 -2.40 8.65
C VAL A 233 -14.58 -2.76 8.75
N ALA A 234 -13.93 -3.15 7.65
CA ALA A 234 -12.55 -3.65 7.68
C ALA A 234 -11.73 -3.16 6.48
N ARG A 235 -10.41 -3.26 6.57
CA ARG A 235 -9.50 -2.97 5.44
C ARG A 235 -9.73 -3.97 4.30
N PHE A 236 -9.57 -3.54 3.06
CA PHE A 236 -9.73 -4.39 1.88
C PHE A 236 -8.89 -5.68 1.98
N SER A 237 -7.69 -5.62 2.56
CA SER A 237 -6.84 -6.79 2.82
C SER A 237 -7.51 -7.93 3.60
N GLN A 238 -8.50 -7.63 4.44
CA GLN A 238 -9.24 -8.62 5.24
C GLN A 238 -10.32 -9.35 4.43
N TRP A 239 -10.72 -8.81 3.27
CA TRP A 239 -11.75 -9.40 2.41
C TRP A 239 -11.27 -10.67 1.69
N GLY A 240 -9.96 -10.98 1.73
CA GLY A 240 -9.41 -12.23 1.19
C GLY A 240 -9.44 -13.43 2.16
N THR A 241 -10.17 -13.35 3.28
CA THR A 241 -10.25 -14.42 4.29
C THR A 241 -11.69 -14.65 4.76
N SER A 242 -12.17 -15.90 4.67
CA SER A 242 -13.43 -16.35 5.26
C SER A 242 -13.31 -16.59 6.77
N GLY A 243 -14.44 -16.63 7.47
CA GLY A 243 -14.58 -16.86 8.93
C GLY A 243 -14.30 -15.63 9.81
N GLY A 244 -13.94 -14.50 9.20
CA GLY A 244 -13.50 -13.28 9.88
C GLY A 244 -14.60 -12.26 10.16
N GLU A 245 -14.17 -11.03 10.48
CA GLU A 245 -15.07 -9.88 10.72
C GLU A 245 -15.88 -9.47 9.48
N VAL A 246 -15.29 -9.60 8.29
CA VAL A 246 -15.96 -9.24 7.02
C VAL A 246 -17.16 -10.14 6.77
N GLU A 247 -17.02 -11.46 6.93
CA GLU A 247 -18.14 -12.40 6.74
C GLU A 247 -19.28 -12.13 7.74
N LYS A 248 -18.92 -11.91 9.01
CA LYS A 248 -19.89 -11.55 10.06
C LYS A 248 -20.62 -10.25 9.74
N TRP A 249 -19.93 -9.28 9.14
CA TRP A 249 -20.55 -8.04 8.72
C TRP A 249 -21.46 -8.24 7.51
N ILE A 250 -21.03 -8.98 6.49
CA ILE A 250 -21.84 -9.27 5.29
C ILE A 250 -23.17 -9.93 5.67
N GLY A 251 -23.15 -10.85 6.65
CA GLY A 251 -24.34 -11.55 7.12
C GLY A 251 -25.42 -10.65 7.77
N LYS A 252 -25.05 -9.44 8.23
CA LYS A 252 -25.97 -8.49 8.87
C LYS A 252 -26.11 -7.14 8.14
N ALA A 253 -25.22 -6.84 7.20
CA ALA A 253 -25.20 -5.58 6.47
C ALA A 253 -26.46 -5.43 5.62
N SER A 254 -26.99 -4.22 5.54
CA SER A 254 -28.07 -3.85 4.63
C SER A 254 -27.64 -3.90 3.17
N SER A 255 -28.61 -3.96 2.25
CA SER A 255 -28.32 -3.94 0.81
C SER A 255 -27.62 -2.65 0.38
N GLN A 256 -27.89 -1.52 1.05
CA GLN A 256 -27.23 -0.24 0.79
C GLN A 256 -25.75 -0.29 1.20
N GLU A 257 -25.44 -0.79 2.39
CA GLU A 257 -24.06 -0.96 2.87
C GLU A 257 -23.24 -1.88 1.96
N LEU A 258 -23.83 -3.01 1.54
CA LEU A 258 -23.18 -3.93 0.60
C LEU A 258 -22.95 -3.29 -0.78
N THR A 259 -23.89 -2.48 -1.26
CA THR A 259 -23.73 -1.75 -2.53
C THR A 259 -22.59 -0.74 -2.45
N GLN A 260 -22.45 -0.03 -1.33
CA GLN A 260 -21.33 0.89 -1.12
C GLN A 260 -19.99 0.16 -1.04
N ALA A 261 -19.93 -0.98 -0.32
CA ALA A 261 -18.75 -1.82 -0.26
C ALA A 261 -18.35 -2.34 -1.65
N ALA A 262 -19.30 -2.84 -2.44
CA ALA A 262 -19.06 -3.27 -3.81
C ALA A 262 -18.46 -2.16 -4.68
N LYS A 263 -19.03 -0.94 -4.63
CA LYS A 263 -18.50 0.22 -5.35
C LYS A 263 -17.05 0.56 -4.95
N LYS A 264 -16.72 0.49 -3.65
CA LYS A 264 -15.34 0.68 -3.19
C LYS A 264 -14.41 -0.42 -3.72
N ILE A 265 -14.83 -1.69 -3.70
CA ILE A 265 -14.05 -2.81 -4.28
C ILE A 265 -13.81 -2.60 -5.77
N GLN A 266 -14.83 -2.18 -6.53
CA GLN A 266 -14.70 -1.87 -7.95
C GLN A 266 -13.70 -0.74 -8.20
N ALA A 267 -13.75 0.35 -7.41
CA ALA A 267 -12.80 1.45 -7.53
C ALA A 267 -11.36 1.00 -7.26
N ILE A 268 -11.13 0.22 -6.20
CA ILE A 268 -9.83 -0.37 -5.88
C ILE A 268 -9.35 -1.29 -7.01
N THR A 269 -10.24 -2.15 -7.52
CA THR A 269 -9.94 -3.09 -8.59
C THR A 269 -9.55 -2.39 -9.88
N ASN A 270 -10.26 -1.32 -10.24
CA ASN A 270 -9.90 -0.50 -11.39
C ASN A 270 -8.52 0.14 -11.24
N GLU A 271 -8.17 0.58 -10.03
CA GLU A 271 -6.86 1.19 -9.74
C GLU A 271 -5.71 0.16 -9.75
N LEU A 272 -6.00 -1.11 -9.47
CA LEU A 272 -5.04 -2.23 -9.56
C LEU A 272 -4.63 -2.55 -11.01
N LYS A 273 -5.36 -2.08 -12.03
CA LYS A 273 -4.94 -2.18 -13.44
C LYS A 273 -3.61 -1.48 -13.71
N ASN A 274 -3.29 -0.44 -12.95
CA ASN A 274 -2.00 0.23 -13.04
C ASN A 274 -0.87 -0.71 -12.62
N VAL A 275 -1.05 -1.52 -11.56
CA VAL A 275 -0.08 -2.54 -11.16
C VAL A 275 0.09 -3.60 -12.23
N THR A 276 -1.02 -4.07 -12.84
CA THR A 276 -0.97 -5.01 -13.96
C THR A 276 -0.17 -4.46 -15.13
N THR A 277 -0.42 -3.21 -15.52
CA THR A 277 0.27 -2.54 -16.64
C THR A 277 1.78 -2.43 -16.37
N GLU A 278 2.18 -2.03 -15.17
CA GLU A 278 3.60 -1.96 -14.81
C GLU A 278 4.28 -3.32 -14.81
N LEU A 279 3.61 -4.36 -14.31
CA LEU A 279 4.14 -5.73 -14.36
C LEU A 279 4.26 -6.25 -15.80
N GLU A 280 3.34 -5.89 -16.70
CA GLU A 280 3.44 -6.20 -18.14
C GLU A 280 4.64 -5.50 -18.78
N ASN A 281 4.85 -4.22 -18.46
CA ASN A 281 5.99 -3.45 -18.97
C ASN A 281 7.31 -4.08 -18.50
N ILE A 282 7.41 -4.47 -17.22
CA ILE A 282 8.60 -5.14 -16.67
C ILE A 282 8.84 -6.48 -17.39
N LYS A 283 7.78 -7.26 -17.60
CA LYS A 283 7.86 -8.52 -18.36
C LYS A 283 8.32 -8.31 -19.80
N ALA A 284 7.98 -7.17 -20.41
CA ALA A 284 8.44 -6.77 -21.74
C ALA A 284 9.88 -6.21 -21.76
N GLY A 285 10.56 -6.16 -20.61
CA GLY A 285 11.95 -5.70 -20.49
C GLY A 285 12.12 -4.28 -19.96
N ALA A 286 11.05 -3.60 -19.52
CA ALA A 286 11.18 -2.31 -18.87
C ALA A 286 11.88 -2.43 -17.50
N PRO A 287 12.65 -1.41 -17.08
CA PRO A 287 13.24 -1.40 -15.74
C PRO A 287 12.16 -1.31 -14.66
N MET A 288 12.47 -1.85 -13.48
CA MET A 288 11.61 -1.71 -12.30
C MET A 288 11.40 -0.22 -11.96
N PRO A 289 10.15 0.24 -11.74
CA PRO A 289 9.87 1.66 -11.54
C PRO A 289 10.50 2.16 -10.24
N GLN A 290 11.38 3.17 -10.37
CA GLN A 290 12.01 3.84 -9.24
C GLN A 290 11.08 4.86 -8.56
N MET A 291 10.10 5.38 -9.32
CA MET A 291 9.05 6.26 -8.83
C MET A 291 7.72 5.84 -9.44
N LEU A 292 6.67 5.82 -8.62
CA LEU A 292 5.30 5.61 -9.05
C LEU A 292 4.41 6.68 -8.43
N SER A 293 3.46 7.21 -9.21
CA SER A 293 2.47 8.13 -8.65
C SER A 293 1.52 7.37 -7.73
N GLY A 294 1.07 8.05 -6.68
CA GLY A 294 0.07 7.50 -5.76
C GLY A 294 -1.27 7.22 -6.45
N PRO A 295 -2.06 6.26 -5.93
CA PRO A 295 -3.36 5.90 -6.47
C PRO A 295 -4.35 7.08 -6.44
N THR A 296 -5.19 7.17 -7.47
CA THR A 296 -6.14 8.29 -7.63
C THR A 296 -7.60 7.91 -7.40
N LEU A 297 -7.96 6.63 -7.57
CA LEU A 297 -9.33 6.12 -7.50
C LEU A 297 -10.30 6.89 -8.41
N GLY A 298 -9.80 7.47 -9.51
CA GLY A 298 -10.57 8.32 -10.41
C GLY A 298 -10.97 9.70 -9.84
N LEU A 299 -10.48 10.07 -8.65
CA LEU A 299 -10.77 11.33 -7.96
C LEU A 299 -9.95 12.51 -8.49
N ALA A 300 -8.79 12.23 -9.11
CA ALA A 300 -7.92 13.27 -9.66
C ALA A 300 -8.55 13.97 -10.87
N ARG A 301 -8.38 15.30 -10.95
CA ARG A 301 -8.82 16.13 -12.09
C ARG A 301 -7.98 15.86 -13.35
N PHE A 302 -6.67 15.70 -13.18
CA PHE A 302 -5.72 15.45 -14.26
C PHE A 302 -5.15 14.04 -14.13
N ALA A 303 -4.79 13.44 -15.26
CA ALA A 303 -4.07 12.18 -15.28
C ALA A 303 -2.67 12.35 -14.63
N VAL A 304 -2.19 11.30 -13.96
CA VAL A 304 -0.89 11.30 -13.28
C VAL A 304 0.31 11.43 -14.23
N SER A 305 0.11 11.14 -15.53
CA SER A 305 1.09 11.43 -16.58
C SER A 305 1.32 12.92 -16.82
N SER A 306 0.34 13.78 -16.49
CA SER A 306 0.43 15.23 -16.64
C SER A 306 0.69 15.94 -15.30
N ILE A 307 0.03 15.48 -14.24
CA ILE A 307 0.21 15.97 -12.86
C ILE A 307 0.49 14.76 -11.96
N PRO A 308 1.76 14.33 -11.83
CA PRO A 308 2.15 13.23 -10.95
C PRO A 308 1.84 13.56 -9.48
N ILE A 309 1.67 12.52 -8.66
CA ILE A 309 1.40 12.64 -7.22
C ILE A 309 2.43 11.81 -6.49
N ASN A 310 3.35 12.42 -5.74
CA ASN A 310 4.29 11.66 -4.93
C ASN A 310 3.53 10.79 -3.91
N GLN A 311 3.72 9.48 -3.98
CA GLN A 311 3.00 8.51 -3.15
C GLN A 311 3.33 8.61 -1.65
N GLN A 312 4.57 8.99 -1.30
CA GLN A 312 5.03 9.03 0.10
C GLN A 312 4.43 10.19 0.88
N THR A 313 4.13 11.29 0.20
CA THR A 313 3.54 12.50 0.79
C THR A 313 2.06 12.66 0.45
N GLN A 314 1.46 11.67 -0.22
CA GLN A 314 0.05 11.69 -0.60
C GLN A 314 -0.82 11.64 0.66
N VAL A 315 -1.76 12.57 0.76
CA VAL A 315 -2.73 12.60 1.86
C VAL A 315 -3.68 11.42 1.76
N LYS A 316 -3.98 10.82 2.91
CA LYS A 316 -4.96 9.75 3.08
C LYS A 316 -5.98 10.18 4.13
N LEU A 317 -7.24 9.89 3.88
CA LEU A 317 -8.32 10.02 4.86
C LEU A 317 -8.15 8.97 5.97
N ASN A 318 -8.87 9.12 7.08
CA ASN A 318 -8.81 8.20 8.22
C ASN A 318 -9.22 6.76 7.85
N ASP A 319 -10.08 6.61 6.85
CA ASP A 319 -10.50 5.31 6.31
C ASP A 319 -9.45 4.70 5.35
N GLY A 320 -8.28 5.34 5.21
CA GLY A 320 -7.19 4.93 4.34
C GLY A 320 -7.33 5.36 2.88
N THR A 321 -8.43 6.01 2.50
CA THR A 321 -8.67 6.46 1.12
C THR A 321 -7.62 7.50 0.70
N PRO A 322 -6.82 7.24 -0.34
CA PRO A 322 -5.89 8.22 -0.90
C PRO A 322 -6.65 9.32 -1.65
N VAL A 323 -6.23 10.57 -1.44
CA VAL A 323 -6.80 11.74 -2.14
C VAL A 323 -5.75 12.41 -3.04
N PRO A 324 -6.15 13.16 -4.09
CA PRO A 324 -5.21 13.79 -5.01
C PRO A 324 -4.56 15.08 -4.45
N VAL A 325 -3.99 14.96 -3.25
CA VAL A 325 -3.40 16.03 -2.43
C VAL A 325 -2.05 15.55 -1.90
N ASN A 326 -1.04 16.41 -1.89
CA ASN A 326 0.25 16.14 -1.25
C ASN A 326 0.51 17.12 -0.11
N THR A 327 1.15 16.64 0.95
CA THR A 327 1.74 17.50 1.97
C THR A 327 3.08 18.02 1.45
N LEU A 328 3.15 19.32 1.14
CA LEU A 328 4.41 19.96 0.76
C LEU A 328 5.31 20.09 1.99
N THR A 329 6.59 19.79 1.82
CA THR A 329 7.58 19.90 2.89
C THR A 329 8.75 20.78 2.46
N PHE A 330 9.39 21.45 3.43
CA PHE A 330 10.64 22.16 3.25
C PHE A 330 11.53 21.95 4.48
N ALA A 331 12.78 21.57 4.26
CA ALA A 331 13.74 21.24 5.33
C ALA A 331 13.16 20.23 6.35
N GLY A 332 12.44 19.22 5.84
CA GLY A 332 11.79 18.18 6.64
C GLY A 332 10.53 18.61 7.40
N LYS A 333 10.07 19.87 7.26
CA LYS A 333 8.87 20.38 7.94
C LYS A 333 7.70 20.55 6.96
N PRO A 334 6.47 20.17 7.35
CA PRO A 334 5.32 20.39 6.49
C PRO A 334 4.97 21.89 6.40
N VAL A 335 4.56 22.33 5.20
CA VAL A 335 4.29 23.73 4.88
C VAL A 335 2.81 23.95 4.56
N ALA A 336 2.25 23.14 3.67
CA ALA A 336 0.88 23.28 3.18
C ALA A 336 0.39 21.96 2.58
N LEU A 337 -0.93 21.80 2.47
CA LEU A 337 -1.53 20.77 1.63
C LEU A 337 -1.78 21.35 0.24
N ALA A 338 -1.25 20.71 -0.80
CA ALA A 338 -1.34 21.17 -2.18
C ALA A 338 -2.13 20.20 -3.05
N SER A 339 -3.07 20.73 -3.83
CA SER A 339 -3.84 19.94 -4.80
C SER A 339 -4.10 20.68 -6.10
N SER A 340 -4.50 19.93 -7.11
CA SER A 340 -5.22 20.46 -8.28
C SER A 340 -6.60 20.95 -7.84
N TYR A 341 -7.27 21.74 -8.67
CA TYR A 341 -8.67 22.10 -8.44
C TYR A 341 -9.52 20.81 -8.34
N PRO A 342 -10.37 20.64 -7.31
CA PRO A 342 -11.18 19.42 -7.13
C PRO A 342 -11.96 19.06 -8.39
N LYS A 343 -11.94 17.78 -8.79
CA LYS A 343 -12.70 17.29 -9.96
C LYS A 343 -14.19 17.50 -9.74
N SER A 344 -14.93 17.85 -10.80
CA SER A 344 -16.38 18.15 -10.75
C SER A 344 -17.27 16.91 -10.61
N THR A 345 -16.86 15.91 -9.81
CA THR A 345 -17.66 14.72 -9.51
C THR A 345 -18.05 14.70 -8.03
N PRO A 346 -19.23 14.18 -7.66
CA PRO A 346 -19.66 14.14 -6.25
C PRO A 346 -18.65 13.47 -5.33
N ALA A 347 -18.07 12.34 -5.73
CA ALA A 347 -17.08 11.62 -4.92
C ALA A 347 -15.78 12.40 -4.72
N ALA A 348 -15.31 13.14 -5.72
CA ALA A 348 -14.09 13.93 -5.60
C ALA A 348 -14.30 15.17 -4.72
N LEU A 349 -15.47 15.82 -4.82
CA LEU A 349 -15.84 16.94 -3.97
C LEU A 349 -16.06 16.48 -2.53
N GLU A 350 -16.75 15.36 -2.31
CA GLU A 350 -16.90 14.75 -0.99
C GLU A 350 -15.53 14.45 -0.34
N ALA A 351 -14.64 13.77 -1.07
CA ALA A 351 -13.30 13.46 -0.58
C ALA A 351 -12.48 14.72 -0.26
N HIS A 352 -12.64 15.79 -1.07
CA HIS A 352 -12.02 17.07 -0.80
C HIS A 352 -12.54 17.68 0.51
N MET A 353 -13.86 17.72 0.75
CA MET A 353 -14.41 18.25 2.00
C MET A 353 -14.02 17.41 3.22
N LYS A 354 -14.02 16.07 3.09
CA LYS A 354 -13.53 15.17 4.15
C LYS A 354 -12.07 15.47 4.48
N THR A 355 -11.24 15.73 3.47
CA THR A 355 -9.83 16.11 3.68
C THR A 355 -9.72 17.39 4.51
N LEU A 356 -10.49 18.43 4.16
CA LEU A 356 -10.47 19.71 4.88
C LEU A 356 -10.86 19.54 6.36
N LEU A 357 -11.88 18.73 6.64
CA LEU A 357 -12.38 18.48 7.99
C LEU A 357 -11.44 17.57 8.79
N GLU A 358 -10.96 16.47 8.22
CA GLU A 358 -10.11 15.51 8.95
C GLU A 358 -8.69 16.03 9.22
N LYS A 359 -8.16 16.88 8.32
CA LYS A 359 -6.87 17.54 8.50
C LYS A 359 -6.97 18.84 9.28
N GLU A 360 -8.19 19.26 9.65
CA GLU A 360 -8.46 20.49 10.38
C GLU A 360 -7.70 21.66 9.75
N CYS A 361 -7.77 21.76 8.41
CA CYS A 361 -6.96 22.70 7.64
C CYS A 361 -7.16 24.12 8.17
N SER A 362 -6.08 24.88 8.35
CA SER A 362 -6.16 26.20 8.98
C SER A 362 -7.01 27.20 8.17
N CYS A 363 -6.97 27.07 6.84
CA CYS A 363 -7.79 27.79 5.87
C CYS A 363 -7.73 27.09 4.50
N LEU A 364 -8.65 27.46 3.62
CA LEU A 364 -8.64 27.10 2.20
C LEU A 364 -8.25 28.31 1.35
N VAL A 365 -7.27 28.15 0.47
CA VAL A 365 -6.79 29.19 -0.44
C VAL A 365 -7.06 28.77 -1.89
N VAL A 366 -7.99 29.48 -2.53
CA VAL A 366 -8.39 29.27 -3.92
C VAL A 366 -7.72 30.34 -4.79
N LEU A 367 -6.80 29.92 -5.64
CA LEU A 367 -5.98 30.83 -6.48
C LEU A 367 -6.50 30.99 -7.90
N THR A 368 -7.62 30.33 -8.24
CA THR A 368 -8.17 30.35 -9.60
C THR A 368 -9.16 31.50 -9.72
N PRO A 369 -8.94 32.49 -10.61
CA PRO A 369 -9.80 33.67 -10.72
C PRO A 369 -11.15 33.31 -11.34
N GLU A 370 -12.13 34.21 -11.17
CA GLU A 370 -13.51 34.00 -11.62
C GLU A 370 -13.61 33.63 -13.11
N GLU A 371 -12.86 34.36 -13.96
CA GLU A 371 -12.84 34.16 -15.40
C GLU A 371 -12.40 32.74 -15.76
N GLN A 372 -11.39 32.21 -15.08
CA GLN A 372 -10.89 30.85 -15.29
C GLN A 372 -11.88 29.81 -14.73
N ILE A 373 -12.53 30.08 -13.60
CA ILE A 373 -13.59 29.22 -13.04
C ILE A 373 -14.74 29.08 -14.05
N GLN A 374 -15.18 30.19 -14.65
CA GLN A 374 -16.27 30.19 -15.63
C GLN A 374 -15.83 29.52 -16.94
N ALA A 375 -14.69 29.90 -17.50
CA ALA A 375 -14.20 29.37 -18.79
C ALA A 375 -13.95 27.85 -18.74
N SER A 376 -13.44 27.34 -17.62
CA SER A 376 -13.14 25.91 -17.43
C SER A 376 -14.26 25.14 -16.72
N GLN A 377 -15.42 25.75 -16.50
CA GLN A 377 -16.59 25.15 -15.83
C GLN A 377 -16.24 24.49 -14.49
N LEU A 378 -15.42 25.17 -13.69
CA LEU A 378 -14.96 24.67 -12.40
C LEU A 378 -16.06 24.85 -11.35
N PRO A 379 -16.29 23.87 -10.46
CA PRO A 379 -17.34 23.96 -9.47
C PRO A 379 -16.94 25.00 -8.44
N ALA A 380 -17.77 26.01 -8.24
CA ALA A 380 -17.60 27.01 -7.19
C ALA A 380 -18.04 26.46 -5.82
N TYR A 381 -17.52 25.28 -5.45
CA TYR A 381 -17.91 24.49 -4.27
C TYR A 381 -17.73 25.25 -2.95
N PHE A 382 -16.91 26.29 -2.96
CA PHE A 382 -16.59 27.10 -1.80
C PHE A 382 -17.57 28.24 -1.56
N ARG A 383 -18.69 28.28 -2.28
CA ARG A 383 -19.75 29.30 -2.19
C ARG A 383 -21.09 28.64 -1.90
N GLY A 384 -21.95 29.33 -1.15
CA GLY A 384 -23.33 28.88 -0.97
C GLY A 384 -23.43 27.57 -0.17
N MET A 385 -24.49 26.82 -0.43
CA MET A 385 -24.78 25.57 0.29
C MET A 385 -24.76 24.38 -0.66
N HIS A 386 -24.05 23.33 -0.26
CA HIS A 386 -23.96 22.09 -1.03
C HIS A 386 -23.93 20.86 -0.14
N THR A 387 -24.39 19.73 -0.68
CA THR A 387 -24.23 18.39 -0.09
C THR A 387 -23.44 17.52 -1.06
N PHE A 388 -22.31 16.97 -0.60
CA PHE A 388 -21.46 16.06 -1.35
C PHE A 388 -21.37 14.72 -0.61
N GLY A 389 -22.16 13.75 -1.06
CA GLY A 389 -22.31 12.48 -0.35
C GLY A 389 -22.82 12.70 1.07
N GLU A 390 -22.01 12.38 2.07
CA GLU A 390 -22.35 12.53 3.49
C GLU A 390 -21.98 13.90 4.08
N VAL A 391 -21.23 14.73 3.34
CA VAL A 391 -20.71 16.00 3.83
C VAL A 391 -21.60 17.15 3.37
N HIS A 392 -22.00 17.99 4.32
CA HIS A 392 -22.75 19.22 4.06
C HIS A 392 -21.85 20.42 4.22
N THR A 393 -22.03 21.42 3.36
CA THR A 393 -21.23 22.64 3.34
C THR A 393 -22.14 23.86 3.29
N SER A 394 -21.81 24.89 4.06
CA SER A 394 -22.45 26.20 4.01
C SER A 394 -21.39 27.28 4.09
N SER A 395 -21.19 28.01 3.00
CA SER A 395 -20.15 29.03 2.88
C SER A 395 -20.74 30.40 2.63
N GLN A 396 -20.51 31.31 3.57
CA GLN A 396 -21.01 32.68 3.51
C GLN A 396 -19.85 33.65 3.31
N LYS A 397 -20.04 34.61 2.40
CA LYS A 397 -19.06 35.67 2.15
C LYS A 397 -18.98 36.57 3.38
N VAL A 398 -17.76 36.82 3.86
CA VAL A 398 -17.52 37.71 5.00
C VAL A 398 -17.30 39.11 4.45
N ASN A 399 -18.21 40.04 4.80
CA ASN A 399 -18.06 41.46 4.49
C ASN A 399 -16.91 42.03 5.33
N SER A 400 -15.69 41.93 4.81
CA SER A 400 -14.51 42.55 5.41
C SER A 400 -14.23 43.84 4.65
N GLY A 401 -14.21 44.98 5.36
CA GLY A 401 -14.06 46.32 4.79
C GLY A 401 -12.68 46.64 4.22
N ASN A 402 -11.99 45.69 3.58
CA ASN A 402 -10.65 45.92 3.04
C ASN A 402 -10.69 46.33 1.57
N GLN A 403 -9.90 47.37 1.31
CA GLN A 403 -9.66 48.05 0.05
C GLN A 403 -9.15 47.07 -1.03
N GLU A 404 -9.60 47.30 -2.27
CA GLU A 404 -9.18 46.67 -3.55
C GLU A 404 -9.92 45.44 -4.11
N GLY A 405 -10.83 44.75 -3.41
CA GLY A 405 -11.71 43.73 -4.05
C GLY A 405 -10.99 42.55 -4.76
N THR A 406 -9.68 42.39 -4.51
CA THR A 406 -8.80 41.37 -5.13
C THR A 406 -8.90 40.01 -4.45
N ILE A 407 -9.37 39.96 -3.19
CA ILE A 407 -9.55 38.73 -2.41
C ILE A 407 -10.96 38.73 -1.82
N ASP A 408 -11.75 37.71 -2.16
CA ASP A 408 -13.02 37.44 -1.48
C ASP A 408 -12.78 36.48 -0.31
N ARG A 409 -13.30 36.82 0.87
CA ARG A 409 -13.22 35.98 2.07
C ARG A 409 -14.57 35.31 2.35
N TYR A 410 -14.53 34.04 2.72
CA TYR A 410 -15.72 33.31 3.16
C TYR A 410 -15.46 32.60 4.48
N ASN A 411 -16.55 32.30 5.18
CA ASN A 411 -16.55 31.39 6.31
C ASN A 411 -17.36 30.15 5.95
N MET A 412 -16.68 29.00 5.80
CA MET A 412 -17.28 27.74 5.39
C MET A 412 -17.51 26.84 6.60
N GLN A 413 -18.76 26.46 6.84
CA GLN A 413 -19.13 25.44 7.80
C GLN A 413 -19.21 24.09 7.09
N LEU A 414 -18.46 23.12 7.59
CA LEU A 414 -18.46 21.73 7.15
C LEU A 414 -19.13 20.87 8.23
N SER A 415 -20.02 19.96 7.83
CA SER A 415 -20.57 18.94 8.73
C SER A 415 -20.58 17.55 8.11
N TRP A 416 -20.16 16.56 8.91
CA TRP A 416 -20.14 15.15 8.53
C TRP A 416 -20.41 14.29 9.76
N GLY A 417 -21.59 13.66 9.80
CA GLY A 417 -22.09 13.03 11.01
C GLY A 417 -22.22 14.04 12.15
N GLU A 418 -21.64 13.72 13.31
CA GLU A 418 -21.60 14.63 14.47
C GLU A 418 -20.46 15.65 14.41
N LYS A 419 -19.51 15.50 13.46
CA LYS A 419 -18.37 16.41 13.33
C LYS A 419 -18.79 17.68 12.62
N GLN A 420 -18.39 18.82 13.19
CA GLN A 420 -18.53 20.13 12.58
C GLN A 420 -17.20 20.84 12.61
N TYR A 421 -16.88 21.56 11.53
CA TYR A 421 -15.65 22.34 11.43
C TYR A 421 -15.91 23.64 10.66
N THR A 422 -15.38 24.74 11.16
CA THR A 422 -15.50 26.06 10.50
C THR A 422 -14.16 26.44 9.91
N LEU A 423 -14.15 26.67 8.60
CA LEU A 423 -12.97 26.87 7.78
C LEU A 423 -13.05 28.22 7.06
N PRO A 424 -12.12 29.16 7.32
CA PRO A 424 -12.00 30.36 6.52
C PRO A 424 -11.50 30.04 5.11
N VAL A 425 -12.07 30.71 4.11
CA VAL A 425 -11.68 30.58 2.71
C VAL A 425 -11.21 31.92 2.17
N LEU A 426 -10.07 31.94 1.47
CA LEU A 426 -9.58 33.07 0.70
C LEU A 426 -9.65 32.72 -0.79
N HIS A 427 -10.43 33.49 -1.55
CA HIS A 427 -10.49 33.38 -3.00
C HIS A 427 -9.78 34.57 -3.64
N VAL A 428 -8.62 34.32 -4.24
CA VAL A 428 -7.81 35.33 -4.94
C VAL A 428 -8.33 35.49 -6.37
N LYS A 429 -8.66 36.72 -6.76
CA LYS A 429 -9.37 37.01 -8.02
C LYS A 429 -8.49 37.65 -9.09
N ASN A 430 -7.35 38.21 -8.71
CA ASN A 430 -6.46 38.95 -9.62
C ASN A 430 -5.15 38.21 -9.92
N TRP A 431 -5.11 36.88 -9.74
CA TRP A 431 -3.92 36.07 -10.03
C TRP A 431 -4.13 35.20 -11.27
N SER A 432 -3.78 35.74 -12.43
CA SER A 432 -3.87 35.05 -13.72
C SER A 432 -2.96 33.83 -13.79
N ASP A 433 -3.37 32.81 -14.53
CA ASP A 433 -2.58 31.58 -14.69
C ASP A 433 -1.26 31.85 -15.42
N HIS A 434 -0.21 31.12 -15.05
CA HIS A 434 1.17 31.29 -15.57
C HIS A 434 1.80 32.68 -15.38
N GLN A 435 1.16 33.57 -14.60
CA GLN A 435 1.65 34.93 -14.34
C GLN A 435 1.92 35.13 -12.83
N PRO A 436 2.83 36.05 -12.45
CA PRO A 436 2.94 36.51 -11.07
C PRO A 436 1.74 37.38 -10.68
N LEU A 437 1.60 37.69 -9.39
CA LEU A 437 0.71 38.78 -8.95
C LEU A 437 1.21 40.13 -9.51
N PRO A 438 0.38 41.18 -9.53
CA PRO A 438 0.79 42.52 -9.97
C PRO A 438 2.05 43.07 -9.28
N SER A 439 2.31 42.73 -8.02
CA SER A 439 3.51 43.16 -7.29
C SER A 439 3.93 42.17 -6.19
N ALA A 440 5.21 42.22 -5.79
CA ALA A 440 5.73 41.44 -4.67
C ALA A 440 5.06 41.80 -3.32
N ALA A 441 4.65 43.06 -3.15
CA ALA A 441 3.90 43.50 -1.98
C ALA A 441 2.52 42.84 -1.87
N GLN A 442 1.83 42.60 -3.01
CA GLN A 442 0.57 41.85 -2.99
C GLN A 442 0.78 40.37 -2.63
N LEU A 443 1.88 39.75 -3.07
CA LEU A 443 2.23 38.39 -2.66
C LEU A 443 2.54 38.32 -1.16
N GLU A 444 3.28 39.29 -0.63
CA GLU A 444 3.54 39.40 0.81
C GLU A 444 2.24 39.57 1.61
N TYR A 445 1.36 40.51 1.20
CA TYR A 445 0.08 40.75 1.85
C TYR A 445 -0.83 39.50 1.86
N LEU A 446 -0.83 38.73 0.76
CA LEU A 446 -1.56 37.48 0.68
C LEU A 446 -0.98 36.43 1.64
N ALA A 447 0.36 36.32 1.72
CA ALA A 447 1.03 35.43 2.67
C ALA A 447 0.71 35.80 4.12
N ASP A 448 0.69 37.09 4.45
CA ASP A 448 0.27 37.59 5.77
C ASP A 448 -1.19 37.29 6.06
N SER A 449 -2.08 37.48 5.08
CA SER A 449 -3.50 37.15 5.23
C SER A 449 -3.71 35.67 5.58
N VAL A 450 -3.00 34.77 4.88
CA VAL A 450 -3.07 33.32 5.13
C VAL A 450 -2.53 32.98 6.53
N LYS A 451 -1.38 33.53 6.92
CA LYS A 451 -0.79 33.28 8.25
C LYS A 451 -1.63 33.82 9.40
N ASN A 452 -2.16 35.03 9.27
CA ASN A 452 -2.97 35.64 10.30
C ASN A 452 -4.22 34.82 10.58
N ILE A 453 -4.86 34.29 9.54
CA ILE A 453 -5.99 33.37 9.67
C ILE A 453 -5.57 32.06 10.35
N ALA A 454 -4.43 31.49 9.94
CA ALA A 454 -3.94 30.25 10.53
C ALA A 454 -3.63 30.37 12.04
N ASN A 455 -3.06 31.51 12.45
CA ASN A 455 -2.75 31.78 13.85
C ASN A 455 -4.02 32.02 14.70
N GLN A 456 -5.06 32.64 14.14
CA GLN A 456 -6.32 32.92 14.84
C GLN A 456 -7.16 31.65 15.09
N ASN A 457 -7.04 30.64 14.23
CA ASN A 457 -7.76 29.36 14.36
C ASN A 457 -7.11 28.37 15.34
N GLY A 458 -6.23 28.84 16.23
CA GLY A 458 -5.77 28.03 17.37
C GLY A 458 -4.76 26.95 17.01
N ALA A 459 -3.85 27.20 16.05
CA ALA A 459 -2.66 26.36 15.85
C ALA A 459 -1.38 26.99 16.46
N PRO A 460 -1.27 27.21 17.78
CA PRO A 460 -0.01 27.61 18.38
C PRO A 460 0.93 26.40 18.37
N GLY A 461 2.03 26.53 17.63
CA GLY A 461 3.09 25.52 17.58
C GLY A 461 2.90 24.55 16.42
N ARG A 462 3.83 24.64 15.46
CA ARG A 462 4.01 23.65 14.39
C ARG A 462 4.23 22.27 15.00
N SER A 463 3.14 21.51 15.16
CA SER A 463 3.22 20.06 15.28
C SER A 463 3.99 19.51 14.08
N THR A 464 4.73 18.43 14.27
CA THR A 464 5.31 17.65 13.16
C THR A 464 4.26 16.92 12.33
N SER A 465 2.97 17.13 12.59
CA SER A 465 1.85 16.52 11.88
C SER A 465 1.42 17.33 10.65
N ASP A 466 0.69 16.67 9.76
CA ASP A 466 0.11 17.23 8.53
C ASP A 466 -1.26 17.90 8.75
N ASN A 467 -1.61 18.18 10.01
CA ASN A 467 -2.85 18.86 10.40
C ASN A 467 -2.63 20.36 10.59
N HIS A 468 -3.72 21.15 10.55
CA HIS A 468 -3.68 22.61 10.75
C HIS A 468 -2.80 23.38 9.75
N LEU A 469 -2.61 22.81 8.56
CA LEU A 469 -1.91 23.46 7.46
C LEU A 469 -2.94 24.13 6.52
N PRO A 470 -2.55 25.20 5.81
CA PRO A 470 -3.40 25.75 4.78
C PRO A 470 -3.53 24.75 3.62
N MET A 471 -4.75 24.58 3.13
CA MET A 471 -5.03 23.86 1.89
C MET A 471 -5.00 24.85 0.73
N ILE A 472 -4.13 24.63 -0.26
CA ILE A 472 -3.87 25.58 -1.34
C ILE A 472 -4.07 24.89 -2.68
N HIS A 473 -4.87 25.47 -3.57
CA HIS A 473 -4.96 25.02 -4.96
C HIS A 473 -5.16 26.15 -5.96
N CYS A 474 -4.59 25.94 -7.15
CA CYS A 474 -4.94 26.64 -8.39
C CYS A 474 -5.65 25.64 -9.31
N LEU A 475 -5.48 25.75 -10.64
CA LEU A 475 -5.99 24.73 -11.56
C LEU A 475 -5.18 23.42 -11.44
N GLY A 476 -3.90 23.44 -11.81
CA GLY A 476 -3.02 22.27 -11.81
C GLY A 476 -2.37 21.92 -10.46
N GLY A 477 -2.41 22.86 -9.49
CA GLY A 477 -1.82 22.64 -8.18
C GLY A 477 -0.29 22.60 -8.15
N VAL A 478 0.38 23.33 -9.07
CA VAL A 478 1.85 23.29 -9.22
C VAL A 478 2.53 24.66 -9.35
N GLY A 479 2.03 25.56 -10.21
CA GLY A 479 2.57 26.92 -10.40
C GLY A 479 2.22 27.86 -9.25
N ARG A 480 1.09 28.58 -9.36
CA ARG A 480 0.58 29.51 -8.33
C ARG A 480 0.51 28.89 -6.93
N THR A 481 0.12 27.61 -6.84
CA THR A 481 0.11 26.85 -5.58
C THR A 481 1.50 26.75 -4.95
N GLY A 482 2.52 26.42 -5.73
CA GLY A 482 3.90 26.38 -5.26
C GLY A 482 4.39 27.76 -4.84
N THR A 483 4.05 28.80 -5.61
CA THR A 483 4.42 30.19 -5.32
C THR A 483 3.83 30.68 -4.00
N MET A 484 2.55 30.42 -3.77
CA MET A 484 1.88 30.76 -2.52
C MET A 484 2.51 30.03 -1.32
N ALA A 485 2.77 28.72 -1.43
CA ALA A 485 3.42 27.96 -0.36
C ALA A 485 4.86 28.43 -0.07
N ALA A 486 5.62 28.79 -1.11
CA ALA A 486 6.98 29.32 -0.96
C ALA A 486 6.99 30.71 -0.29
N ALA A 487 5.99 31.54 -0.58
CA ALA A 487 5.82 32.82 0.11
C ALA A 487 5.58 32.65 1.62
N LEU A 488 4.83 31.61 2.03
CA LEU A 488 4.65 31.28 3.44
C LEU A 488 5.97 30.90 4.13
N VAL A 489 6.83 30.13 3.43
CA VAL A 489 8.18 29.79 3.91
C VAL A 489 9.01 31.06 4.11
N LEU A 490 9.01 32.00 3.15
CA LEU A 490 9.73 33.26 3.28
C LEU A 490 9.23 34.11 4.45
N LYS A 491 7.91 34.14 4.71
CA LYS A 491 7.36 34.82 5.89
C LYS A 491 7.78 34.17 7.20
N ASP A 492 8.16 32.88 7.23
CA ASP A 492 8.67 32.24 8.46
C ASP A 492 10.16 32.47 8.62
N ASN A 493 10.90 32.41 7.52
CA ASN A 493 12.33 32.65 7.49
C ASN A 493 12.72 33.27 6.14
N PRO A 494 12.95 34.58 6.08
CA PRO A 494 13.30 35.27 4.83
C PRO A 494 14.69 34.87 4.30
N HIS A 495 15.53 34.22 5.10
CA HIS A 495 16.83 33.70 4.67
C HIS A 495 16.76 32.32 4.01
N SER A 496 15.57 31.73 3.87
CA SER A 496 15.40 30.41 3.24
C SER A 496 15.90 30.41 1.79
N ASN A 497 16.67 29.39 1.41
CA ASN A 497 17.13 29.23 0.03
C ASN A 497 15.97 28.81 -0.88
N LEU A 498 15.48 29.72 -1.73
CA LEU A 498 14.36 29.48 -2.64
C LEU A 498 14.59 28.34 -3.63
N GLU A 499 15.84 28.05 -4.01
CA GLU A 499 16.15 26.90 -4.86
C GLU A 499 15.96 25.58 -4.12
N GLN A 500 16.34 25.54 -2.84
CA GLN A 500 16.08 24.38 -2.00
C GLN A 500 14.58 24.22 -1.71
N VAL A 501 13.85 25.32 -1.47
CA VAL A 501 12.37 25.29 -1.34
C VAL A 501 11.74 24.67 -2.58
N ARG A 502 12.20 25.07 -3.77
CA ARG A 502 11.72 24.50 -5.03
C ARG A 502 12.05 23.02 -5.17
N SER A 503 13.27 22.61 -4.82
CA SER A 503 13.66 21.20 -4.83
C SER A 503 12.78 20.37 -3.90
N ASP A 504 12.64 20.77 -2.64
CA ASP A 504 11.86 20.04 -1.63
C ASP A 504 10.37 19.95 -2.01
N PHE A 505 9.81 21.01 -2.60
CA PHE A 505 8.43 20.98 -3.12
C PHE A 505 8.26 20.01 -4.28
N ARG A 506 9.27 19.93 -5.16
CA ARG A 506 9.24 18.97 -6.28
C ARG A 506 9.34 17.54 -5.78
N ASP A 507 10.18 17.31 -4.78
CA ASP A 507 10.31 16.00 -4.13
C ASP A 507 9.05 15.63 -3.34
N SER A 508 8.37 16.59 -2.71
CA SER A 508 7.15 16.33 -1.93
C SER A 508 5.85 16.34 -2.74
N ARG A 509 5.86 16.67 -4.04
CA ARG A 509 4.66 16.57 -4.90
C ARG A 509 4.97 16.07 -6.29
N ASN A 510 5.60 16.89 -7.13
CA ASN A 510 6.10 16.50 -8.45
C ASN A 510 7.04 17.57 -9.04
N ASN A 511 7.77 17.20 -10.09
CA ASN A 511 8.75 18.04 -10.78
C ASN A 511 8.22 19.36 -11.38
N ARG A 512 6.89 19.57 -11.43
CA ARG A 512 6.26 20.79 -11.97
C ARG A 512 6.02 21.88 -10.92
N MET A 513 6.27 21.59 -9.64
CA MET A 513 6.18 22.62 -8.59
C MET A 513 7.08 23.81 -8.92
N LEU A 514 6.51 25.03 -8.85
CA LEU A 514 7.18 26.29 -9.19
C LEU A 514 7.79 26.26 -10.62
N GLU A 515 7.01 25.82 -11.61
CA GLU A 515 7.46 25.76 -13.01
C GLU A 515 7.57 27.13 -13.70
N ASP A 516 6.73 28.09 -13.32
CA ASP A 516 6.68 29.41 -13.96
C ASP A 516 7.84 30.32 -13.47
N ALA A 517 8.79 30.63 -14.36
CA ALA A 517 9.96 31.45 -14.02
C ALA A 517 9.60 32.87 -13.55
N SER A 518 8.55 33.46 -14.12
CA SER A 518 8.06 34.81 -13.75
C SER A 518 7.59 34.88 -12.29
N GLN A 519 6.92 33.83 -11.80
CA GLN A 519 6.50 33.71 -10.40
C GLN A 519 7.70 33.53 -9.47
N PHE A 520 8.72 32.77 -9.90
CA PHE A 520 9.95 32.58 -9.12
C PHE A 520 10.77 33.87 -9.00
N VAL A 521 10.79 34.73 -10.04
CA VAL A 521 11.37 36.07 -9.96
C VAL A 521 10.64 36.94 -8.93
N GLN A 522 9.31 36.88 -8.88
CA GLN A 522 8.53 37.61 -7.87
C GLN A 522 8.83 37.13 -6.44
N LEU A 523 9.04 35.83 -6.22
CA LEU A 523 9.47 35.31 -4.90
C LEU A 523 10.82 35.89 -4.46
N LYS A 524 11.79 36.00 -5.38
CA LYS A 524 13.09 36.64 -5.09
C LYS A 524 12.93 38.12 -4.74
N ALA A 525 12.04 38.83 -5.44
CA ALA A 525 11.74 40.23 -5.13
C ALA A 525 11.10 40.37 -3.73
N MET A 526 10.13 39.51 -3.38
CA MET A 526 9.55 39.45 -2.03
C MET A 526 10.61 39.14 -0.96
N GLN A 527 11.50 38.17 -1.22
CA GLN A 527 12.59 37.85 -0.30
C GLN A 527 13.50 39.06 -0.05
N ALA A 528 13.89 39.80 -1.10
CA ALA A 528 14.71 41.00 -0.96
C ALA A 528 14.01 42.10 -0.14
N GLN A 529 12.69 42.28 -0.33
CA GLN A 529 11.90 43.22 0.48
C GLN A 529 11.89 42.83 1.96
N LEU A 530 11.64 41.55 2.28
CA LEU A 530 11.64 41.04 3.65
C LEU A 530 13.01 41.17 4.35
N LEU A 531 14.10 40.91 3.62
CA LEU A 531 15.47 41.06 4.14
C LEU A 531 15.84 42.53 4.40
N THR A 532 15.31 43.45 3.59
CA THR A 532 15.53 44.88 3.80
C THR A 532 14.80 45.37 5.05
N ASN A 533 13.56 44.90 5.27
CA ASN A 533 12.74 45.29 6.42
C ASN A 533 13.22 44.70 7.76
N THR A 534 14.06 43.66 7.74
CA THR A 534 14.62 43.03 8.94
C THR A 534 16.02 43.55 9.32
N ALA A 535 16.62 44.39 8.49
CA ALA A 535 17.93 45.00 8.72
C ALA A 535 17.86 46.39 9.40
N ILE A 536 16.65 46.88 9.67
CA ILE A 536 16.33 48.10 10.43
C ILE A 536 15.78 47.65 11.79
#